data_AF-A0A662HUV5-F1
#
_entry.id   AF-A0A662HUV5-F1
#
_cell.length_a   1.000
_cell.length_b   1.000
_cell.length_c   1.000
_cell.angle_alpha   90.00
_cell.angle_beta   90.00
_cell.angle_gamma   90.00
#
_symmetry.space_group_name_H-M   'P 1'
#
loop_
_entity.id
_entity.type
_entity.pdbx_description
1 polymer ?
#
loop_
_entity_poly.entity_id
_entity_poly.type
_entity_poly.pdbx_seq_one_letter_code
_entity_poly.pdbx_strand_id
1 'polypeptide(L)'
;MVRLFVRGVVKRRKLPKSGLRWSKAELEVETGEGIITIELIGTVAQWLYEGDRVKIEGEVSSSTKFRVYRIAKDGDILLYPLFRKEYKLERKNPVTGEPLYEYNIVAREAETEEDYRAIVELEQYHYASKKELVAIWRCPDGKLIESNVPPDCENGKAELVAIKGSLPASRFLVLELEKRQSFEPRIVAYVRVDPPIPLMHRRIVKNGKVEIEKNIRLKVFPYDWVYPTFWPEKLLKKLKEELNELRAKYGRKKALYLLSEKIKEEALKRCNSAGARIARVVVHPDYRGDGLGMLAVSAAIEWVRERSIPEMKRRKHFVETIAQMARYHPFFERVGFKYLWDTASGRPALYYPLTDEAKIRIEKFLKEDPYARKHGGVLYRPRYGGIKPLTSPIIIKNITKM
;
A
#
# COMPACT_ATOMS: atom_id res chain seq x y z
N MET A 1 14.72 0.97 -37.37
CA MET A 1 14.43 0.46 -36.01
C MET A 1 14.75 1.60 -35.04
N VAL A 2 13.77 2.41 -34.64
CA VAL A 2 14.03 3.68 -33.95
C VAL A 2 13.81 3.49 -32.45
N ARG A 3 14.91 3.44 -31.69
CA ARG A 3 14.83 3.60 -30.23
C ARG A 3 14.38 5.03 -29.96
N LEU A 4 13.16 5.20 -29.48
CA LEU A 4 12.65 6.51 -29.09
C LEU A 4 13.25 6.84 -27.73
N PHE A 5 14.10 7.86 -27.67
CA PHE A 5 14.50 8.50 -26.42
C PHE A 5 13.95 9.91 -26.44
N VAL A 6 12.86 10.11 -25.72
CA VAL A 6 12.13 11.38 -25.80
C VAL A 6 11.88 11.94 -24.42
N ARG A 7 12.17 13.22 -24.28
CA ARG A 7 11.80 14.02 -23.11
C ARG A 7 10.65 14.93 -23.52
N GLY A 8 9.67 15.05 -22.65
CA GLY A 8 8.50 15.86 -22.94
C GLY A 8 7.74 16.29 -21.70
N VAL A 9 6.69 17.05 -21.92
CA VAL A 9 5.79 17.57 -20.91
C VAL A 9 4.41 16.99 -21.15
N VAL A 10 3.80 16.46 -20.10
CA VAL A 10 2.42 15.99 -20.17
C VAL A 10 1.50 17.16 -20.52
N LYS A 11 0.75 17.03 -21.61
CA LYS A 11 -0.31 17.99 -21.99
C LYS A 11 -1.65 17.56 -21.48
N ARG A 12 -1.95 16.27 -21.63
CA ARG A 12 -3.27 15.74 -21.33
C ARG A 12 -3.19 14.30 -20.89
N ARG A 13 -4.13 13.94 -20.02
CA ARG A 13 -4.41 12.55 -19.64
C ARG A 13 -5.88 12.26 -19.86
N LYS A 14 -6.19 11.09 -20.37
CA LYS A 14 -7.57 10.61 -20.54
C LYS A 14 -7.71 9.32 -19.75
N LEU A 15 -8.28 9.47 -18.56
CA LEU A 15 -8.51 8.33 -17.66
C LEU A 15 -9.77 7.57 -18.08
N PRO A 16 -9.79 6.23 -17.93
CA PRO A 16 -10.97 5.42 -18.20
C PRO A 16 -12.10 5.74 -17.20
N LYS A 17 -13.35 5.66 -17.67
CA LYS A 17 -14.55 5.93 -16.84
C LYS A 17 -14.85 4.82 -15.83
N SER A 18 -14.40 3.60 -16.11
CA SER A 18 -14.59 2.40 -15.30
C SER A 18 -13.30 1.57 -15.28
N GLY A 19 -13.16 0.69 -14.28
CA GLY A 19 -11.94 -0.10 -14.10
C GLY A 19 -10.64 0.70 -14.03
N LEU A 20 -10.62 1.92 -13.48
CA LEU A 20 -9.43 2.80 -13.45
C LEU A 20 -8.14 2.08 -13.03
N ARG A 21 -8.26 1.06 -12.19
CA ARG A 21 -7.12 0.32 -11.68
C ARG A 21 -6.49 -0.69 -12.64
N TRP A 22 -7.22 -1.19 -13.63
CA TRP A 22 -6.76 -2.23 -14.57
C TRP A 22 -6.96 -1.86 -16.05
N SER A 23 -7.73 -0.82 -16.31
CA SER A 23 -7.93 -0.28 -17.66
C SER A 23 -6.76 0.60 -18.09
N LYS A 24 -6.48 0.60 -19.38
CA LYS A 24 -5.51 1.52 -19.99
C LYS A 24 -6.09 2.94 -20.05
N ALA A 25 -5.18 3.91 -20.01
CA ALA A 25 -5.42 5.34 -20.09
C ALA A 25 -4.47 5.93 -21.14
N GLU A 26 -4.93 6.94 -21.87
CA GLU A 26 -4.11 7.64 -22.87
C GLU A 26 -3.41 8.84 -22.20
N LEU A 27 -2.13 9.02 -22.52
CA LEU A 27 -1.33 10.16 -22.07
C LEU A 27 -0.72 10.85 -23.30
N GLU A 28 -1.05 12.12 -23.49
CA GLU A 28 -0.48 12.99 -24.52
C GLU A 28 0.71 13.75 -23.94
N VAL A 29 1.88 13.59 -24.57
CA VAL A 29 3.14 14.19 -24.16
C VAL A 29 3.65 15.09 -25.30
N GLU A 30 3.83 16.38 -25.02
CA GLU A 30 4.47 17.31 -25.93
C GLU A 30 5.99 17.16 -25.85
N THR A 31 6.61 17.02 -27.01
CA THR A 31 8.04 16.75 -27.18
C THR A 31 8.59 17.77 -28.19
N GLY A 32 9.92 17.82 -28.36
CA GLY A 32 10.52 18.71 -29.37
C GLY A 32 10.10 18.40 -30.81
N GLU A 33 9.58 17.20 -31.08
CA GLU A 33 9.18 16.71 -32.40
C GLU A 33 7.64 16.73 -32.61
N GLY A 34 6.89 17.19 -31.60
CA GLY A 34 5.42 17.21 -31.62
C GLY A 34 4.79 16.46 -30.45
N ILE A 35 3.49 16.17 -30.55
CA ILE A 35 2.73 15.46 -29.52
C ILE A 35 2.76 13.95 -29.81
N ILE A 36 3.18 13.17 -28.81
CA ILE A 36 3.08 11.70 -28.84
C ILE A 36 2.02 11.23 -27.86
N THR A 37 1.27 10.20 -28.23
CA THR A 37 0.28 9.56 -27.37
C THR A 37 0.79 8.19 -26.95
N ILE A 38 0.80 7.93 -25.63
CA ILE A 38 1.18 6.63 -25.07
C ILE A 38 0.05 6.06 -24.21
N GLU A 39 -0.02 4.74 -24.13
CA GLU A 39 -0.97 4.04 -23.26
C GLU A 39 -0.31 3.58 -21.97
N LEU A 40 -0.90 3.93 -20.83
CA LEU A 40 -0.44 3.51 -19.50
C LEU A 40 -1.60 2.90 -18.74
N ILE A 41 -1.31 2.04 -17.76
CA ILE A 41 -2.35 1.60 -16.83
C ILE A 41 -2.89 2.79 -16.03
N GLY A 42 -4.21 2.84 -15.81
CA GLY A 42 -4.86 3.97 -15.16
C GLY A 42 -4.34 4.25 -13.74
N THR A 43 -3.87 3.24 -13.00
CA THR A 43 -3.23 3.45 -11.68
C THR A 43 -1.94 4.26 -11.73
N VAL A 44 -1.25 4.26 -12.88
CA VAL A 44 -0.06 5.06 -13.14
C VAL A 44 -0.45 6.40 -13.72
N ALA A 45 -1.30 6.41 -14.76
CA ALA A 45 -1.72 7.62 -15.45
C ALA A 45 -2.43 8.63 -14.53
N GLN A 46 -3.17 8.16 -13.50
CA GLN A 46 -3.84 9.04 -12.52
C GLN A 46 -2.87 9.95 -11.72
N TRP A 47 -1.57 9.65 -11.73
CA TRP A 47 -0.57 10.44 -11.02
C TRP A 47 0.11 11.50 -11.89
N LEU A 48 -0.03 11.41 -13.21
CA LEU A 48 0.58 12.32 -14.18
C LEU A 48 -0.38 13.45 -14.51
N TYR A 49 0.02 14.70 -14.32
CA TYR A 49 -0.79 15.89 -14.56
C TYR A 49 -0.15 16.77 -15.64
N GLU A 50 -0.96 17.64 -16.23
CA GLU A 50 -0.47 18.67 -17.16
C GLU A 50 0.70 19.45 -16.54
N GLY A 51 1.78 19.61 -17.31
CA GLY A 51 3.02 20.26 -16.88
C GLY A 51 4.05 19.31 -16.24
N ASP A 52 3.69 18.07 -15.91
CA ASP A 52 4.65 17.07 -15.43
C ASP A 52 5.67 16.74 -16.53
N ARG A 53 6.96 16.71 -16.18
CA ARG A 53 8.04 16.33 -17.10
C ARG A 53 8.26 14.82 -17.07
N VAL A 54 8.28 14.22 -18.24
CA VAL A 54 8.48 12.77 -18.40
C VAL A 54 9.59 12.47 -19.39
N LYS A 55 10.19 11.31 -19.21
CA LYS A 55 11.19 10.72 -20.09
C LYS A 55 10.68 9.36 -20.54
N ILE A 56 10.67 9.13 -21.84
CA ILE A 56 10.21 7.88 -22.46
C ILE A 56 11.40 7.25 -23.18
N GLU A 57 11.66 5.99 -22.87
CA GLU A 57 12.75 5.21 -23.47
C GLU A 57 12.17 3.93 -24.09
N GLY A 58 12.44 3.67 -25.36
CA GLY A 58 12.10 2.40 -26.02
C GLY A 58 11.14 2.53 -27.19
N GLU A 59 10.46 1.45 -27.53
CA GLU A 59 9.60 1.36 -28.71
C GLU A 59 8.13 1.52 -28.30
N VAL A 60 7.55 2.69 -28.56
CA VAL A 60 6.17 3.06 -28.16
C VAL A 60 5.11 2.22 -28.89
N SER A 61 5.41 1.71 -30.10
CA SER A 61 4.54 0.82 -30.86
C SER A 61 4.33 -0.56 -30.21
N SER A 62 5.11 -0.90 -29.18
CA SER A 62 4.97 -2.13 -28.41
C SER A 62 4.76 -1.82 -26.93
N SER A 63 3.58 -2.12 -26.40
CA SER A 63 3.17 -1.84 -25.01
C SER A 63 4.08 -2.45 -23.93
N THR A 64 4.95 -3.38 -24.32
CA THR A 64 5.88 -4.14 -23.47
C THR A 64 7.35 -3.69 -23.58
N LYS A 65 7.70 -2.78 -24.51
CA LYS A 65 9.10 -2.43 -24.83
C LYS A 65 9.45 -0.97 -24.60
N PHE A 66 8.66 -0.26 -23.79
CA PHE A 66 8.96 1.11 -23.41
C PHE A 66 8.97 1.32 -21.90
N ARG A 67 9.74 2.30 -21.46
CA ARG A 67 9.84 2.75 -20.08
C ARG A 67 9.43 4.20 -20.00
N VAL A 68 8.72 4.54 -18.93
CA VAL A 68 8.32 5.92 -18.64
C VAL A 68 8.86 6.29 -17.29
N TYR A 69 9.56 7.42 -17.23
CA TYR A 69 10.07 7.99 -16.00
C TYR A 69 9.46 9.37 -15.80
N ARG A 70 9.21 9.72 -14.55
CA ARG A 70 8.99 11.12 -14.13
C ARG A 70 10.35 11.75 -13.87
N ILE A 71 10.58 12.92 -14.46
CA ILE A 71 11.76 13.73 -14.14
C ILE A 71 11.44 14.52 -12.87
N ALA A 72 11.97 14.07 -11.73
CA ALA A 72 11.81 14.75 -10.45
C ALA A 72 13.11 15.45 -10.02
N LYS A 73 13.01 16.38 -9.06
CA LYS A 73 14.18 17.11 -8.55
C LYS A 73 15.24 16.19 -7.96
N ASP A 74 14.81 15.10 -7.34
CA ASP A 74 15.67 14.13 -6.65
C ASP A 74 16.12 12.98 -7.57
N GLY A 75 15.96 13.13 -8.89
CA GLY A 75 16.28 12.14 -9.91
C GLY A 75 15.05 11.50 -10.57
N ASP A 76 15.29 10.77 -11.66
CA ASP A 76 14.25 10.12 -12.46
C ASP A 76 13.57 8.98 -11.67
N ILE A 77 12.23 8.95 -11.67
CA ILE A 77 11.43 7.92 -11.01
C ILE A 77 10.77 7.05 -12.08
N LEU A 78 11.03 5.75 -12.08
CA LEU A 78 10.45 4.80 -13.04
C LEU A 78 8.97 4.55 -12.73
N LEU A 79 8.09 4.97 -13.64
CA LEU A 79 6.63 4.82 -13.54
C LEU A 79 6.11 3.55 -14.20
N TYR A 80 6.70 3.20 -15.35
CA TYR A 80 6.29 2.05 -16.18
C TYR A 80 7.53 1.45 -16.86
N PRO A 81 7.66 0.12 -17.00
CA PRO A 81 6.72 -0.94 -16.61
C PRO A 81 6.50 -1.02 -15.10
N LEU A 82 5.41 -1.65 -14.68
CA LEU A 82 5.10 -1.86 -13.26
C LEU A 82 6.22 -2.64 -12.54
N PHE A 83 6.32 -2.46 -11.22
CA PHE A 83 7.28 -3.22 -10.43
C PHE A 83 7.02 -4.73 -10.53
N ARG A 84 8.10 -5.49 -10.73
CA ARG A 84 8.14 -6.95 -10.74
C ARG A 84 9.54 -7.36 -10.28
N LYS A 85 9.62 -8.27 -9.31
CA LYS A 85 10.87 -8.83 -8.82
C LYS A 85 10.66 -10.23 -8.28
N GLU A 86 11.66 -11.07 -8.49
CA GLU A 86 11.67 -12.46 -8.06
C GLU A 86 12.47 -12.60 -6.77
N TYR A 87 11.97 -13.43 -5.87
CA TYR A 87 12.56 -13.68 -4.57
C TYR A 87 12.59 -15.18 -4.30
N LYS A 88 13.63 -15.60 -3.59
CA LYS A 88 13.72 -16.94 -3.03
C LYS A 88 13.44 -16.90 -1.54
N LEU A 89 12.55 -17.77 -1.07
CA LEU A 89 12.21 -17.89 0.34
C LEU A 89 12.48 -19.32 0.80
N GLU A 90 13.56 -19.48 1.55
CA GLU A 90 13.91 -20.74 2.18
C GLU A 90 13.14 -20.92 3.48
N ARG A 91 12.37 -22.00 3.58
CA ARG A 91 11.81 -22.44 4.86
C ARG A 91 12.84 -23.27 5.59
N LYS A 92 13.36 -22.75 6.70
CA LYS A 92 14.29 -23.47 7.56
C LYS A 92 13.56 -24.25 8.64
N ASN A 93 14.11 -25.41 9.00
CA ASN A 93 13.70 -26.19 10.15
C ASN A 93 13.93 -25.35 11.41
N PRO A 94 12.90 -25.13 12.25
CA PRO A 94 13.04 -24.29 13.45
C PRO A 94 13.97 -24.88 14.51
N VAL A 95 14.31 -26.18 14.43
CA VAL A 95 15.18 -26.89 15.36
C VAL A 95 16.61 -27.03 14.80
N THR A 96 16.75 -27.57 13.58
CA THR A 96 18.08 -27.85 13.00
C THR A 96 18.66 -26.69 12.21
N GLY A 97 17.83 -25.74 11.77
CA GLY A 97 18.23 -24.63 10.91
C GLY A 97 18.44 -25.00 9.44
N GLU A 98 18.35 -26.29 9.10
CA GLU A 98 18.50 -26.80 7.73
C GLU A 98 17.30 -26.40 6.85
N PRO A 99 17.51 -26.20 5.53
CA PRO A 99 16.42 -25.90 4.62
C PRO A 99 15.48 -27.11 4.48
N LEU A 100 14.18 -26.89 4.70
CA LEU A 100 13.12 -27.88 4.46
C LEU A 100 12.65 -27.84 3.01
N TYR A 101 12.35 -26.64 2.51
CA TYR A 101 11.96 -26.40 1.12
C TYR A 101 12.13 -24.90 0.76
N GLU A 102 12.08 -24.58 -0.54
CA GLU A 102 12.23 -23.23 -1.07
C GLU A 102 10.98 -22.85 -1.88
N TYR A 103 10.52 -21.61 -1.71
CA TYR A 103 9.58 -20.97 -2.62
C TYR A 103 10.29 -20.01 -3.56
N ASN A 104 9.95 -20.06 -4.84
CA ASN A 104 10.23 -18.99 -5.79
C ASN A 104 8.99 -18.09 -5.87
N ILE A 105 9.12 -16.85 -5.39
CA ILE A 105 8.04 -15.89 -5.25
C ILE A 105 8.25 -14.75 -6.22
N VAL A 106 7.21 -14.44 -7.00
CA VAL A 106 7.17 -13.24 -7.83
C VAL A 106 6.39 -12.18 -7.07
N ALA A 107 7.04 -11.10 -6.66
CA ALA A 107 6.36 -9.91 -6.17
C ALA A 107 6.19 -8.90 -7.31
N ARG A 108 4.95 -8.51 -7.60
CA ARG A 108 4.65 -7.54 -8.67
C ARG A 108 3.49 -6.63 -8.30
N GLU A 109 3.34 -5.51 -8.98
CA GLU A 109 2.13 -4.71 -8.81
C GLU A 109 0.91 -5.43 -9.40
N ALA A 110 -0.24 -5.23 -8.77
CA ALA A 110 -1.52 -5.64 -9.35
C ALA A 110 -1.80 -4.83 -10.62
N GLU A 111 -2.14 -5.52 -11.70
CA GLU A 111 -2.33 -4.93 -13.03
C GLU A 111 -3.71 -5.26 -13.62
N THR A 112 -4.22 -6.46 -13.35
CA THR A 112 -5.43 -7.00 -14.00
C THR A 112 -6.65 -6.97 -13.09
N GLU A 113 -7.85 -7.01 -13.65
CA GLU A 113 -9.08 -7.10 -12.85
C GLU A 113 -9.05 -8.35 -11.94
N GLU A 114 -8.55 -9.46 -12.47
CA GLU A 114 -8.40 -10.71 -11.74
C GLU A 114 -7.42 -10.61 -10.57
N ASP A 115 -6.40 -9.75 -10.66
CA ASP A 115 -5.52 -9.47 -9.51
C ASP A 115 -6.33 -8.84 -8.37
N TYR A 116 -7.16 -7.86 -8.69
CA TYR A 116 -8.00 -7.19 -7.69
C TYR A 116 -9.08 -8.13 -7.15
N ARG A 117 -9.63 -9.02 -7.96
CA ARG A 117 -10.55 -10.08 -7.50
C ARG A 117 -9.85 -11.03 -6.52
N ALA A 118 -8.63 -11.47 -6.81
CA ALA A 118 -7.84 -12.30 -5.89
C ALA A 118 -7.48 -11.57 -4.59
N ILE A 119 -7.24 -10.26 -4.63
CA ILE A 119 -7.05 -9.44 -3.41
C ILE A 119 -8.34 -9.41 -2.57
N VAL A 120 -9.51 -9.26 -3.20
CA VAL A 120 -10.82 -9.32 -2.51
C VAL A 120 -11.03 -10.66 -1.85
N GLU A 121 -10.66 -11.76 -2.50
CA GLU A 121 -10.69 -13.10 -1.92
C GLU A 121 -9.78 -13.22 -0.70
N LEU A 122 -8.54 -12.73 -0.78
CA LEU A 122 -7.60 -12.73 0.35
C LEU A 122 -8.10 -11.91 1.56
N GLU A 123 -8.74 -10.76 1.34
CA GLU A 123 -9.33 -9.97 2.43
C GLU A 123 -10.42 -10.75 3.18
N GLN A 124 -11.19 -11.61 2.50
CA GLN A 124 -12.21 -12.43 3.16
C GLN A 124 -11.59 -13.42 4.16
N TYR A 125 -10.49 -14.07 3.78
CA TYR A 125 -9.73 -14.95 4.69
C TYR A 125 -9.11 -14.19 5.88
N HIS A 126 -8.95 -12.87 5.78
CA HIS A 126 -8.46 -12.05 6.89
C HIS A 126 -9.55 -11.73 7.90
N TYR A 127 -10.77 -11.41 7.44
CA TYR A 127 -11.87 -11.02 8.31
C TYR A 127 -12.66 -12.19 8.90
N ALA A 128 -12.61 -13.38 8.27
CA ALA A 128 -13.22 -14.62 8.76
C ALA A 128 -14.68 -14.45 9.25
N SER A 129 -15.43 -13.49 8.68
CA SER A 129 -16.77 -13.10 9.12
C SER A 129 -17.63 -12.75 7.92
N LYS A 130 -18.83 -13.32 7.85
CA LYS A 130 -19.85 -13.00 6.83
C LYS A 130 -20.41 -11.57 6.96
N LYS A 131 -20.18 -10.91 8.11
CA LYS A 131 -20.72 -9.56 8.38
C LYS A 131 -19.87 -8.45 7.77
N GLU A 132 -18.59 -8.71 7.50
CA GLU A 132 -17.72 -7.71 6.89
C GLU A 132 -17.71 -7.87 5.37
N LEU A 133 -18.37 -6.93 4.70
CA LEU A 133 -18.37 -6.83 3.23
C LEU A 133 -17.12 -6.08 2.77
N VAL A 134 -16.27 -6.74 1.98
CA VAL A 134 -14.93 -6.25 1.63
C VAL A 134 -14.83 -5.56 0.26
N ALA A 135 -15.85 -5.67 -0.60
CA ALA A 135 -15.83 -5.10 -1.95
C ALA A 135 -17.15 -4.42 -2.34
N ILE A 136 -17.03 -3.44 -3.24
CA ILE A 136 -18.13 -2.74 -3.90
C ILE A 136 -18.13 -3.13 -5.36
N TRP A 137 -19.28 -3.60 -5.83
CA TRP A 137 -19.52 -4.04 -7.20
C TRP A 137 -20.54 -3.13 -7.88
N ARG A 138 -20.45 -3.01 -9.21
CA ARG A 138 -21.40 -2.28 -10.04
C ARG A 138 -22.06 -3.25 -11.01
N CYS A 139 -23.37 -3.37 -10.91
CA CYS A 139 -24.18 -4.09 -11.89
C CYS A 139 -24.30 -3.28 -13.19
N PRO A 140 -24.66 -3.93 -14.32
CA PRO A 140 -24.84 -3.27 -15.62
C PRO A 140 -25.91 -2.17 -15.63
N ASP A 141 -26.90 -2.25 -14.75
CA ASP A 141 -27.92 -1.23 -14.50
C ASP A 141 -27.39 0.03 -13.77
N GLY A 142 -26.10 0.02 -13.36
CA GLY A 142 -25.44 1.08 -12.60
C GLY A 142 -25.60 0.97 -11.09
N LYS A 143 -26.30 -0.04 -10.56
CA LYS A 143 -26.50 -0.24 -9.12
C LYS A 143 -25.20 -0.67 -8.45
N LEU A 144 -24.88 -0.02 -7.33
CA LEU A 144 -23.74 -0.39 -6.48
C LEU A 144 -24.18 -1.35 -5.38
N ILE A 145 -23.48 -2.47 -5.25
CA ILE A 145 -23.76 -3.53 -4.29
C ILE A 145 -22.49 -3.83 -3.49
N GLU A 146 -22.60 -3.80 -2.16
CA GLU A 146 -21.53 -4.30 -1.29
C GLU A 146 -21.63 -5.83 -1.21
N SER A 147 -20.56 -6.54 -1.54
CA SER A 147 -20.53 -8.00 -1.49
C SER A 147 -19.10 -8.52 -1.42
N ASN A 148 -18.94 -9.69 -0.81
CA ASN A 148 -17.67 -10.41 -0.77
C ASN A 148 -17.39 -11.18 -2.07
N VAL A 149 -18.45 -11.64 -2.73
CA VAL A 149 -18.40 -12.31 -4.02
C VAL A 149 -19.05 -11.44 -5.09
N PRO A 150 -18.72 -11.61 -6.39
CA PRO A 150 -19.45 -10.93 -7.45
C PRO A 150 -20.95 -11.21 -7.30
N PRO A 151 -21.81 -10.19 -7.16
CA PRO A 151 -23.24 -10.40 -7.02
C PRO A 151 -23.86 -10.84 -8.35
N ASP A 152 -24.95 -11.61 -8.26
CA ASP A 152 -25.80 -11.90 -9.41
C ASP A 152 -26.59 -10.64 -9.78
N CYS A 153 -26.38 -10.14 -11.00
CA CYS A 153 -27.13 -9.02 -11.55
C CYS A 153 -28.04 -9.52 -12.69
N GLU A 154 -29.26 -9.01 -12.76
CA GLU A 154 -30.26 -9.42 -13.77
C GLU A 154 -29.76 -9.29 -15.22
N ASN A 155 -28.91 -8.29 -15.50
CA ASN A 155 -28.48 -7.93 -16.84
C ASN A 155 -26.99 -8.21 -17.14
N GLY A 156 -26.38 -9.17 -16.45
CA GLY A 156 -25.02 -9.63 -16.75
C GLY A 156 -24.05 -9.60 -15.57
N LYS A 157 -22.75 -9.61 -15.85
CA LYS A 157 -21.71 -9.72 -14.81
C LYS A 157 -21.48 -8.39 -14.09
N ALA A 158 -21.36 -8.46 -12.77
CA ALA A 158 -20.95 -7.32 -11.96
C ALA A 158 -19.47 -6.97 -12.16
N GLU A 159 -19.19 -5.67 -12.28
CA GLU A 159 -17.84 -5.11 -12.36
C GLU A 159 -17.34 -4.76 -10.94
N LEU A 160 -16.11 -5.11 -10.60
CA LEU A 160 -15.50 -4.64 -9.36
C LEU A 160 -15.28 -3.12 -9.43
N VAL A 161 -15.66 -2.38 -8.39
CA VAL A 161 -15.47 -0.91 -8.34
C VAL A 161 -14.36 -0.54 -7.35
N ALA A 162 -14.43 -1.10 -6.14
CA ALA A 162 -13.50 -0.77 -5.08
C ALA A 162 -13.37 -1.88 -4.05
N ILE A 163 -12.18 -1.97 -3.46
CA ILE A 163 -11.93 -2.75 -2.24
C ILE A 163 -12.19 -1.82 -1.06
N LYS A 164 -13.09 -2.21 -0.15
CA LYS A 164 -13.52 -1.37 0.97
C LYS A 164 -12.34 -1.01 1.85
N GLY A 165 -12.28 0.26 2.27
CA GLY A 165 -11.18 0.79 3.07
C GLY A 165 -9.88 1.05 2.29
N SER A 166 -9.83 0.79 0.98
CA SER A 166 -8.75 1.30 0.12
C SER A 166 -9.05 2.73 -0.34
N LEU A 167 -8.00 3.52 -0.48
CA LEU A 167 -8.09 4.88 -1.02
C LEU A 167 -8.01 4.83 -2.55
N PRO A 168 -8.50 5.87 -3.25
CA PRO A 168 -8.18 6.06 -4.66
C PRO A 168 -6.66 6.06 -4.92
N ALA A 169 -5.89 6.60 -3.97
CA ALA A 169 -4.44 6.64 -3.99
C ALA A 169 -3.74 5.30 -3.68
N SER A 170 -4.47 4.26 -3.25
CA SER A 170 -3.87 2.99 -2.86
C SER A 170 -3.24 2.26 -4.04
N ARG A 171 -2.03 1.73 -3.83
CA ARG A 171 -1.35 0.81 -4.74
C ARG A 171 -1.22 -0.56 -4.07
N PHE A 172 -1.16 -1.62 -4.87
CA PHE A 172 -1.18 -3.00 -4.40
C PHE A 172 -0.01 -3.78 -4.98
N LEU A 173 0.78 -4.39 -4.10
CA LEU A 173 1.81 -5.37 -4.46
C LEU A 173 1.23 -6.76 -4.16
N VAL A 174 1.32 -7.67 -5.11
CA VAL A 174 0.85 -9.05 -5.00
C VAL A 174 2.04 -10.00 -5.07
N LEU A 175 1.96 -11.10 -4.33
CA LEU A 175 2.96 -12.16 -4.30
C LEU A 175 2.32 -13.42 -4.87
N GLU A 176 3.01 -14.02 -5.83
CA GLU A 176 2.59 -15.23 -6.54
C GLU A 176 3.70 -16.28 -6.43
N LEU A 177 3.31 -17.56 -6.43
CA LEU A 177 4.25 -18.66 -6.59
C LEU A 177 4.64 -18.74 -8.08
N GLU A 178 5.93 -18.74 -8.39
CA GLU A 178 6.41 -18.87 -9.77
C GLU A 178 5.92 -20.19 -10.39
N LYS A 179 6.01 -21.29 -9.62
CA LYS A 179 5.58 -22.63 -10.02
C LYS A 179 4.37 -23.07 -9.19
N ARG A 180 3.24 -22.43 -9.46
CA ARG A 180 1.95 -22.70 -8.80
C ARG A 180 1.32 -24.01 -9.29
N GLN A 181 0.79 -24.82 -8.39
CA GLN A 181 -0.08 -25.96 -8.69
C GLN A 181 -1.53 -25.51 -8.94
N SER A 182 -2.34 -26.33 -9.61
CA SER A 182 -3.73 -25.96 -9.95
C SER A 182 -4.63 -25.67 -8.75
N PHE A 183 -4.36 -26.32 -7.61
CA PHE A 183 -5.11 -26.16 -6.36
C PHE A 183 -4.65 -24.95 -5.52
N GLU A 184 -3.46 -24.41 -5.78
CA GLU A 184 -2.92 -23.30 -4.99
C GLU A 184 -3.56 -21.98 -5.40
N PRO A 185 -3.75 -21.02 -4.49
CA PRO A 185 -4.31 -19.71 -4.84
C PRO A 185 -3.38 -18.97 -5.79
N ARG A 186 -3.95 -18.22 -6.74
CA ARG A 186 -3.18 -17.43 -7.71
C ARG A 186 -2.25 -16.44 -7.03
N ILE A 187 -2.75 -15.76 -6.00
CA ILE A 187 -2.01 -14.80 -5.19
C ILE A 187 -1.97 -15.34 -3.77
N VAL A 188 -0.77 -15.54 -3.22
CA VAL A 188 -0.57 -16.08 -1.87
C VAL A 188 -0.50 -14.99 -0.80
N ALA A 189 -0.16 -13.75 -1.19
CA ALA A 189 -0.15 -12.61 -0.30
C ALA A 189 -0.29 -11.30 -1.08
N TYR A 190 -0.74 -10.23 -0.41
CA TYR A 190 -0.65 -8.88 -0.96
C TYR A 190 -0.31 -7.84 0.12
N VAL A 191 0.24 -6.72 -0.32
CA VAL A 191 0.52 -5.53 0.47
C VAL A 191 -0.19 -4.33 -0.14
N ARG A 192 -0.91 -3.58 0.68
CA ARG A 192 -1.49 -2.29 0.28
C ARG A 192 -0.64 -1.14 0.80
N VAL A 193 -0.19 -0.30 -0.12
CA VAL A 193 0.57 0.91 0.20
C VAL A 193 -0.31 2.14 -0.08
N ASP A 194 -0.45 2.98 0.93
CA ASP A 194 -1.21 4.22 0.91
C ASP A 194 -0.28 5.42 1.19
N PRO A 195 -0.70 6.65 0.89
CA PRO A 195 -0.07 7.84 1.46
C PRO A 195 -0.10 7.77 3.01
N PRO A 196 0.82 8.47 3.70
CA PRO A 196 0.79 8.58 5.17
C PRO A 196 -0.56 9.11 5.65
N ILE A 197 -0.99 8.67 6.84
CA ILE A 197 -2.24 9.19 7.43
C ILE A 197 -2.16 10.72 7.52
N PRO A 198 -3.23 11.50 7.30
CA PRO A 198 -3.14 12.95 7.43
C PRO A 198 -2.80 13.43 8.85
N LEU A 199 -3.45 12.89 9.88
CA LEU A 199 -3.26 13.28 11.27
C LEU A 199 -2.89 12.08 12.13
N MET A 200 -1.84 12.22 12.93
CA MET A 200 -1.45 11.20 13.89
C MET A 200 -1.22 11.85 15.26
N HIS A 201 -1.85 11.28 16.28
CA HIS A 201 -1.76 11.72 17.67
C HIS A 201 -1.24 10.56 18.49
N ARG A 202 -0.47 10.84 19.53
CA ARG A 202 0.09 9.84 20.44
C ARG A 202 -0.77 9.72 21.69
N ARG A 203 -1.02 8.48 22.09
CA ARG A 203 -1.61 8.15 23.40
C ARG A 203 -0.51 8.04 24.44
N ILE A 204 -0.66 8.74 25.55
CA ILE A 204 0.23 8.66 26.71
C ILE A 204 -0.62 8.26 27.91
N VAL A 205 -0.18 7.27 28.70
CA VAL A 205 -0.84 6.86 29.94
C VAL A 205 0.01 7.32 31.11
N LYS A 206 -0.52 8.24 31.94
CA LYS A 206 0.09 8.72 33.17
C LYS A 206 -0.86 8.49 34.34
N ASN A 207 -0.43 7.76 35.37
CA ASN A 207 -1.20 7.53 36.59
C ASN A 207 -2.66 7.08 36.31
N GLY A 208 -2.84 6.20 35.32
CA GLY A 208 -4.16 5.72 34.88
C GLY A 208 -4.96 6.67 33.98
N LYS A 209 -4.56 7.95 33.84
CA LYS A 209 -5.18 8.92 32.93
C LYS A 209 -4.56 8.85 31.54
N VAL A 210 -5.42 8.97 30.52
CA VAL A 210 -5.00 9.00 29.12
C VAL A 210 -4.87 10.45 28.66
N GLU A 211 -3.65 10.86 28.33
CA GLU A 211 -3.35 12.13 27.68
C GLU A 211 -3.11 11.89 26.19
N ILE A 212 -3.69 12.76 25.36
CA ILE A 212 -3.50 12.72 23.90
C ILE A 212 -2.59 13.86 23.48
N GLU A 213 -1.43 13.51 22.97
CA GLU A 213 -0.51 14.46 22.38
C GLU A 213 -0.74 14.58 20.87
N LYS A 214 -1.07 15.79 20.44
CA LYS A 214 -1.43 16.06 19.03
C LYS A 214 -0.21 16.11 18.14
N ASN A 215 -0.38 15.69 16.89
CA ASN A 215 0.59 15.78 15.78
C ASN A 215 2.00 15.25 16.10
N ILE A 216 2.09 14.13 16.81
CA ILE A 216 3.36 13.53 17.27
C ILE A 216 4.42 13.39 16.15
N ARG A 217 4.02 13.09 14.92
CA ARG A 217 4.98 12.96 13.79
C ARG A 217 5.81 14.21 13.54
N LEU A 218 5.24 15.40 13.78
CA LEU A 218 5.97 16.67 13.58
C LEU A 218 7.05 16.91 14.65
N LYS A 219 7.10 16.10 15.72
CA LYS A 219 8.24 16.07 16.64
C LYS A 219 9.43 15.29 16.09
N VAL A 220 9.22 14.41 15.11
CA VAL A 220 10.25 13.51 14.57
C VAL A 220 10.64 13.90 13.15
N PHE A 221 9.65 14.18 12.32
CA PHE A 221 9.82 14.41 10.89
C PHE A 221 9.45 15.85 10.51
N PRO A 222 10.18 16.44 9.54
CA PRO A 222 9.81 17.72 8.94
C PRO A 222 8.37 17.73 8.41
N TYR A 223 7.75 18.91 8.39
CA TYR A 223 6.38 19.07 7.90
C TYR A 223 6.21 18.60 6.46
N ASP A 224 7.16 18.93 5.58
CA ASP A 224 7.14 18.61 4.16
C ASP A 224 7.33 17.11 3.86
N TRP A 225 7.78 16.32 4.85
CA TRP A 225 7.86 14.86 4.72
C TRP A 225 6.50 14.20 4.85
N VAL A 226 5.61 14.80 5.65
CA VAL A 226 4.26 14.26 5.90
C VAL A 226 3.24 14.92 4.99
N TYR A 227 3.39 16.21 4.71
CA TYR A 227 2.44 17.01 3.96
C TYR A 227 3.07 17.60 2.68
N PRO A 228 2.27 17.84 1.63
CA PRO A 228 0.86 17.47 1.49
C PRO A 228 0.65 15.96 1.32
N THR A 229 -0.33 15.42 2.04
CA THR A 229 -0.80 14.03 1.89
C THR A 229 -2.26 14.02 1.40
N PHE A 230 -2.75 12.84 1.03
CA PHE A 230 -4.12 12.63 0.56
C PHE A 230 -5.11 12.87 1.70
N TRP A 231 -5.73 14.05 1.72
CA TRP A 231 -6.69 14.47 2.77
C TRP A 231 -7.97 15.12 2.19
N PRO A 232 -8.85 14.32 1.54
CA PRO A 232 -10.09 14.80 0.93
C PRO A 232 -10.99 15.59 1.89
N GLU A 233 -11.09 15.17 3.15
CA GLU A 233 -11.99 15.78 4.14
C GLU A 233 -11.62 17.23 4.45
N LYS A 234 -10.32 17.56 4.43
CA LYS A 234 -9.85 18.94 4.61
C LYS A 234 -10.23 19.83 3.41
N LEU A 235 -10.22 19.27 2.20
CA LEU A 235 -10.66 19.98 1.00
C LEU A 235 -12.18 20.16 1.00
N LEU A 236 -12.94 19.14 1.40
CA LEU A 236 -14.40 19.22 1.53
C LEU A 236 -14.83 20.37 2.45
N LYS A 237 -14.15 20.55 3.59
CA LYS A 237 -14.47 21.66 4.52
C LYS A 237 -14.26 23.03 3.89
N LYS A 238 -13.28 23.17 2.99
CA LYS A 238 -12.96 24.43 2.30
C LYS A 238 -13.92 24.73 1.16
N LEU A 239 -14.56 23.73 0.57
CA LEU A 239 -15.41 23.86 -0.62
C LEU A 239 -16.91 23.79 -0.29
N LYS A 240 -17.29 24.16 0.93
CA LYS A 240 -18.70 24.21 1.38
C LYS A 240 -19.54 25.20 0.58
N GLU A 241 -18.96 26.32 0.17
CA GLU A 241 -19.64 27.35 -0.62
C GLU A 241 -19.95 26.83 -2.04
N GLU A 242 -18.96 26.21 -2.68
CA GLU A 242 -19.11 25.58 -4.01
C GLU A 242 -20.15 24.44 -4.01
N LEU A 243 -20.31 23.73 -2.88
CA LEU A 243 -21.38 22.73 -2.73
C LEU A 243 -22.78 23.35 -2.82
N ASN A 244 -22.98 24.56 -2.28
CA ASN A 244 -24.28 25.21 -2.28
C ASN A 244 -24.67 25.67 -3.70
N GLU A 245 -23.71 26.21 -4.46
CA GLU A 245 -23.91 26.59 -5.87
C GLU A 245 -24.25 25.37 -6.75
N LEU A 246 -23.49 24.28 -6.62
CA LEU A 246 -23.74 23.05 -7.37
C LEU A 246 -25.10 22.42 -7.01
N ARG A 247 -25.51 22.50 -5.74
CA ARG A 247 -26.82 22.02 -5.28
C ARG A 247 -27.96 22.79 -5.93
N ALA A 248 -27.85 24.11 -6.03
CA ALA A 248 -28.85 24.94 -6.69
C ALA A 248 -29.00 24.59 -8.18
N LYS A 249 -27.91 24.21 -8.85
CA LYS A 249 -27.90 23.92 -10.30
C LYS A 249 -28.25 22.49 -10.69
N TYR A 250 -27.85 21.48 -9.90
CA TYR A 250 -27.91 20.06 -10.31
C TYR A 250 -28.63 19.16 -9.31
N GLY A 251 -29.15 19.72 -8.22
CA GLY A 251 -29.74 18.96 -7.13
C GLY A 251 -28.71 18.23 -6.25
N ARG A 252 -29.15 17.76 -5.08
CA ARG A 252 -28.26 17.32 -3.99
C ARG A 252 -27.35 16.12 -4.36
N LYS A 253 -27.91 15.07 -4.98
CA LYS A 253 -27.15 13.84 -5.27
C LYS A 253 -26.05 14.07 -6.32
N LYS A 254 -26.39 14.73 -7.43
CA LYS A 254 -25.45 15.00 -8.53
C LYS A 254 -24.38 16.02 -8.13
N ALA A 255 -24.75 17.05 -7.36
CA ALA A 255 -23.80 18.02 -6.81
C ALA A 255 -22.74 17.35 -5.89
N LEU A 256 -23.18 16.45 -5.00
CA LEU A 256 -22.28 15.72 -4.11
C LEU A 256 -21.31 14.80 -4.88
N TYR A 257 -21.80 14.12 -5.92
CA TYR A 257 -20.96 13.28 -6.77
C TYR A 257 -19.88 14.10 -7.50
N LEU A 258 -20.28 15.17 -8.19
CA LEU A 258 -19.35 16.03 -8.93
C LEU A 258 -18.31 16.67 -8.01
N LEU A 259 -18.73 17.16 -6.84
CA LEU A 259 -17.82 17.73 -5.86
C LEU A 259 -16.85 16.66 -5.31
N SER A 260 -17.33 15.44 -5.08
CA SER A 260 -16.48 14.35 -4.57
C SER A 260 -15.39 13.95 -5.56
N GLU A 261 -15.72 13.84 -6.85
CA GLU A 261 -14.71 13.57 -7.90
C GLU A 261 -13.71 14.73 -8.03
N LYS A 262 -14.18 15.99 -7.97
CA LYS A 262 -13.29 17.16 -7.98
C LYS A 262 -12.35 17.16 -6.76
N ILE A 263 -12.86 16.87 -5.57
CA ILE A 263 -12.07 16.80 -4.34
C ILE A 263 -11.03 15.67 -4.42
N LYS A 264 -11.43 14.50 -4.92
CA LYS A 264 -10.53 13.36 -5.11
C LYS A 264 -9.41 13.72 -6.09
N GLU A 265 -9.74 14.33 -7.22
CA GLU A 265 -8.78 14.77 -8.22
C GLU A 265 -7.78 15.78 -7.64
N GLU A 266 -8.27 16.78 -6.90
CA GLU A 266 -7.43 17.79 -6.26
C GLU A 266 -6.57 17.20 -5.13
N ALA A 267 -7.09 16.24 -4.36
CA ALA A 267 -6.34 15.54 -3.34
C ALA A 267 -5.20 14.70 -3.94
N LEU A 268 -5.44 13.99 -5.05
CA LEU A 268 -4.40 13.24 -5.78
C LEU A 268 -3.34 14.19 -6.37
N LYS A 269 -3.78 15.32 -6.95
CA LYS A 269 -2.89 16.33 -7.53
C LYS A 269 -1.94 16.92 -6.49
N ARG A 270 -2.48 17.29 -5.32
CA ARG A 270 -1.70 17.87 -4.21
C ARG A 270 -0.85 16.86 -3.47
N CYS A 271 -1.22 15.58 -3.43
CA CYS A 271 -0.48 14.58 -2.65
C CYS A 271 0.97 14.48 -3.15
N ASN A 272 1.92 14.74 -2.25
CA ASN A 272 3.36 14.70 -2.53
C ASN A 272 4.16 14.48 -1.23
N SER A 273 3.75 13.46 -0.47
CA SER A 273 4.39 13.10 0.79
C SER A 273 5.76 12.45 0.57
N ALA A 274 6.68 12.61 1.52
CA ALA A 274 7.97 11.89 1.52
C ALA A 274 7.92 10.61 2.38
N GLY A 275 6.79 10.32 3.02
CA GLY A 275 6.51 9.02 3.63
C GLY A 275 5.67 8.13 2.71
N ALA A 276 5.62 6.84 3.04
CA ALA A 276 4.63 5.91 2.54
C ALA A 276 4.06 5.10 3.71
N ARG A 277 2.87 4.52 3.56
CA ARG A 277 2.26 3.69 4.60
C ARG A 277 1.94 2.30 4.07
N ILE A 278 2.50 1.27 4.70
CA ILE A 278 1.98 -0.10 4.58
C ILE A 278 0.71 -0.16 5.41
N ALA A 279 -0.43 -0.01 4.73
CA ALA A 279 -1.74 0.04 5.35
C ALA A 279 -2.30 -1.35 5.64
N ARG A 280 -1.88 -2.35 4.86
CA ARG A 280 -2.38 -3.72 4.95
C ARG A 280 -1.33 -4.71 4.44
N VAL A 281 -1.21 -5.82 5.15
CA VAL A 281 -0.43 -7.01 4.72
C VAL A 281 -1.33 -8.21 5.00
N VAL A 282 -1.64 -8.98 3.97
CA VAL A 282 -2.45 -10.19 4.11
C VAL A 282 -1.75 -11.34 3.42
N VAL A 283 -1.69 -12.46 4.12
CA VAL A 283 -1.13 -13.72 3.64
C VAL A 283 -2.24 -14.76 3.74
N HIS A 284 -2.37 -15.56 2.68
CA HIS A 284 -3.28 -16.69 2.61
C HIS A 284 -3.05 -17.63 3.81
N PRO A 285 -4.11 -18.10 4.49
CA PRO A 285 -4.00 -18.90 5.72
C PRO A 285 -2.99 -20.05 5.64
N ASP A 286 -3.01 -20.82 4.55
CA ASP A 286 -2.17 -22.00 4.35
C ASP A 286 -0.67 -21.70 4.24
N TYR A 287 -0.31 -20.44 3.97
CA TYR A 287 1.09 -20.02 3.85
C TYR A 287 1.52 -19.12 5.01
N ARG A 288 0.68 -18.99 6.05
CA ARG A 288 1.04 -18.26 7.27
C ARG A 288 2.04 -19.10 8.06
N GLY A 289 3.12 -18.47 8.49
CA GLY A 289 4.17 -19.12 9.28
C GLY A 289 5.44 -19.44 8.47
N ASP A 290 5.38 -19.41 7.14
CA ASP A 290 6.54 -19.72 6.28
C ASP A 290 7.41 -18.52 5.96
N GLY A 291 7.10 -17.36 6.53
CA GLY A 291 7.88 -16.13 6.35
C GLY A 291 7.42 -15.24 5.20
N LEU A 292 6.38 -15.61 4.44
CA LEU A 292 5.81 -14.78 3.38
C LEU A 292 5.42 -13.38 3.85
N GLY A 293 4.94 -13.23 5.09
CA GLY A 293 4.61 -11.91 5.64
C GLY A 293 5.83 -10.99 5.75
N MET A 294 6.99 -11.52 6.15
CA MET A 294 8.24 -10.74 6.20
C MET A 294 8.72 -10.44 4.79
N LEU A 295 8.68 -11.42 3.88
CA LEU A 295 9.03 -11.22 2.47
C LEU A 295 8.17 -10.14 1.81
N ALA A 296 6.85 -10.18 2.02
CA ALA A 296 5.91 -9.22 1.47
C ALA A 296 6.22 -7.79 1.93
N VAL A 297 6.54 -7.61 3.22
CA VAL A 297 6.93 -6.30 3.76
C VAL A 297 8.27 -5.85 3.18
N SER A 298 9.27 -6.73 3.09
CA SER A 298 10.57 -6.42 2.48
C SER A 298 10.44 -6.01 1.01
N ALA A 299 9.68 -6.77 0.23
CA ALA A 299 9.40 -6.46 -1.17
C ALA A 299 8.65 -5.12 -1.32
N ALA A 300 7.72 -4.82 -0.41
CA ALA A 300 7.04 -3.52 -0.40
C ALA A 300 7.97 -2.35 -0.04
N ILE A 301 8.94 -2.54 0.85
CA ILE A 301 9.98 -1.53 1.15
C ILE A 301 10.81 -1.25 -0.10
N GLU A 302 11.28 -2.30 -0.79
CA GLU A 302 12.03 -2.17 -2.03
C GLU A 302 11.21 -1.46 -3.12
N TRP A 303 9.96 -1.85 -3.29
CA TRP A 303 9.03 -1.23 -4.21
C TRP A 303 8.82 0.26 -3.92
N VAL A 304 8.62 0.64 -2.66
CA VAL A 304 8.49 2.04 -2.25
C VAL A 304 9.80 2.81 -2.50
N ARG A 305 10.95 2.20 -2.23
CA ARG A 305 12.28 2.83 -2.42
C ARG A 305 12.57 3.08 -3.90
N GLU A 306 12.32 2.08 -4.76
CA GLU A 306 12.64 2.13 -6.19
C GLU A 306 11.63 2.95 -6.99
N ARG A 307 10.34 2.90 -6.61
CA ARG A 307 9.25 3.47 -7.42
C ARG A 307 8.54 4.65 -6.75
N SER A 308 8.94 5.07 -5.55
CA SER A 308 8.36 6.21 -4.84
C SER A 308 6.85 6.10 -4.60
N ILE A 309 6.39 4.90 -4.30
CA ILE A 309 4.97 4.55 -4.16
C ILE A 309 4.38 5.22 -2.91
N PRO A 310 3.12 5.67 -2.95
CA PRO A 310 2.16 5.45 -4.05
C PRO A 310 2.08 6.53 -5.12
N GLU A 311 2.51 7.76 -4.85
CA GLU A 311 2.29 8.89 -5.76
C GLU A 311 3.33 9.00 -6.87
N MET A 312 4.50 8.38 -6.71
CA MET A 312 5.60 8.37 -7.67
C MET A 312 6.10 9.78 -8.05
N LYS A 313 6.00 10.76 -7.14
CA LYS A 313 6.36 12.17 -7.39
C LYS A 313 7.70 12.62 -6.82
N ARG A 314 8.12 12.03 -5.69
CA ARG A 314 9.36 12.36 -4.98
C ARG A 314 9.93 11.14 -4.26
N ARG A 315 11.21 11.17 -3.91
CA ARG A 315 11.83 10.09 -3.11
C ARG A 315 11.20 9.99 -1.72
N LYS A 316 11.20 8.77 -1.18
CA LYS A 316 10.62 8.45 0.12
C LYS A 316 11.71 8.31 1.18
N HIS A 317 11.48 8.89 2.34
CA HIS A 317 12.39 8.88 3.49
C HIS A 317 12.04 7.81 4.52
N PHE A 318 10.77 7.43 4.64
CA PHE A 318 10.34 6.40 5.58
C PHE A 318 9.10 5.65 5.10
N VAL A 319 8.90 4.46 5.66
CA VAL A 319 7.66 3.69 5.57
C VAL A 319 7.05 3.57 6.96
N GLU A 320 5.78 3.92 7.11
CA GLU A 320 5.02 3.76 8.36
C GLU A 320 4.04 2.57 8.27
N THR A 321 3.73 1.96 9.40
CA THR A 321 2.60 1.05 9.53
C THR A 321 1.93 1.23 10.89
N ILE A 322 0.62 0.95 10.95
CA ILE A 322 -0.17 1.01 12.19
C ILE A 322 -0.89 -0.32 12.32
N ALA A 323 -0.40 -1.18 13.20
CA ALA A 323 -0.80 -2.58 13.20
C ALA A 323 -0.94 -3.12 14.63
N GLN A 324 -2.18 -3.30 15.09
CA GLN A 324 -2.43 -3.88 16.42
C GLN A 324 -1.77 -5.25 16.59
N MET A 325 -1.73 -6.04 15.51
CA MET A 325 -1.11 -7.36 15.50
C MET A 325 0.40 -7.36 15.77
N ALA A 326 1.09 -6.23 15.56
CA ALA A 326 2.53 -6.11 15.83
C ALA A 326 2.88 -6.30 17.31
N ARG A 327 1.90 -6.14 18.22
CA ARG A 327 2.09 -6.47 19.65
C ARG A 327 2.23 -7.96 19.91
N TYR A 328 1.67 -8.79 19.03
CA TYR A 328 1.58 -10.24 19.20
C TYR A 328 2.58 -10.98 18.31
N HIS A 329 3.03 -10.36 17.22
CA HIS A 329 3.97 -10.97 16.29
C HIS A 329 5.02 -9.95 15.80
N PRO A 330 6.33 -10.20 16.04
CA PRO A 330 7.39 -9.22 15.76
C PRO A 330 7.81 -9.16 14.28
N PHE A 331 6.94 -9.51 13.31
CA PHE A 331 7.42 -9.66 11.92
C PHE A 331 7.87 -8.33 11.31
N PHE A 332 7.18 -7.22 11.61
CA PHE A 332 7.64 -5.89 11.20
C PHE A 332 9.00 -5.54 11.83
N GLU A 333 9.18 -5.81 13.12
CA GLU A 333 10.43 -5.54 13.83
C GLU A 333 11.59 -6.39 13.31
N ARG A 334 11.33 -7.66 12.95
CA ARG A 334 12.32 -8.55 12.31
C ARG A 334 12.76 -8.05 10.94
N VAL A 335 11.87 -7.39 10.18
CA VAL A 335 12.23 -6.71 8.92
C VAL A 335 13.01 -5.42 9.17
N GLY A 336 12.94 -4.85 10.37
CA GLY A 336 13.71 -3.67 10.77
C GLY A 336 12.87 -2.44 11.12
N PHE A 337 11.55 -2.56 11.17
CA PHE A 337 10.70 -1.47 11.68
C PHE A 337 10.99 -1.20 13.17
N LYS A 338 10.93 0.07 13.55
CA LYS A 338 11.06 0.53 14.94
C LYS A 338 9.72 1.04 15.44
N TYR A 339 9.32 0.58 16.62
CA TYR A 339 8.13 1.09 17.30
C TYR A 339 8.41 2.46 17.90
N LEU A 340 7.59 3.46 17.56
CA LEU A 340 7.80 4.83 18.05
C LEU A 340 6.77 5.24 19.10
N TRP A 341 5.49 4.91 18.91
CA TRP A 341 4.41 5.26 19.85
C TRP A 341 3.12 4.50 19.56
N ASP A 342 2.18 4.56 20.50
CA ASP A 342 0.79 4.22 20.27
C ASP A 342 -0.01 5.42 19.77
N THR A 343 -0.84 5.21 18.75
CA THR A 343 -1.78 6.22 18.27
C THR A 343 -2.81 6.58 19.35
N ALA A 344 -3.56 7.67 19.17
CA ALA A 344 -4.68 8.01 20.06
C ALA A 344 -5.68 6.85 20.26
N SER A 345 -5.86 5.99 19.26
CA SER A 345 -6.69 4.79 19.35
C SER A 345 -6.02 3.59 20.04
N GLY A 346 -4.78 3.73 20.52
CA GLY A 346 -4.01 2.69 21.20
C GLY A 346 -3.34 1.67 20.27
N ARG A 347 -3.36 1.91 18.95
CA ARG A 347 -2.70 1.03 17.97
C ARG A 347 -1.22 1.42 17.86
N PRO A 348 -0.29 0.46 17.82
CA PRO A 348 1.12 0.78 17.72
C PRO A 348 1.46 1.29 16.32
N ALA A 349 2.27 2.35 16.27
CA ALA A 349 2.84 2.91 15.06
C ALA A 349 4.32 2.51 14.97
N LEU A 350 4.68 1.88 13.86
CA LEU A 350 6.04 1.45 13.57
C LEU A 350 6.56 2.12 12.30
N TYR A 351 7.86 2.40 12.27
CA TYR A 351 8.53 3.14 11.20
C TYR A 351 9.78 2.41 10.73
N TYR A 352 9.97 2.34 9.41
CA TYR A 352 11.19 1.87 8.76
C TYR A 352 11.88 3.04 8.06
N PRO A 353 13.14 3.38 8.40
CA PRO A 353 13.88 4.43 7.71
C PRO A 353 14.34 3.95 6.32
N LEU A 354 14.02 4.70 5.27
CA LEU A 354 14.54 4.45 3.92
C LEU A 354 15.84 5.19 3.64
N THR A 355 16.11 6.28 4.36
CA THR A 355 17.32 7.10 4.24
C THR A 355 18.02 7.26 5.59
N ASP A 356 19.32 7.57 5.55
CA ASP A 356 20.12 7.81 6.76
C ASP A 356 19.59 8.97 7.59
N GLU A 357 19.10 10.04 6.94
CA GLU A 357 18.46 11.14 7.66
C GLU A 357 17.25 10.67 8.48
N ALA A 358 16.39 9.83 7.91
CA ALA A 358 15.24 9.29 8.62
C ALA A 358 15.67 8.39 9.78
N LYS A 359 16.73 7.60 9.59
CA LYS A 359 17.32 6.76 10.64
C LYS A 359 17.81 7.61 11.81
N ILE A 360 18.62 8.64 11.55
CA ILE A 360 19.15 9.57 12.57
C ILE A 360 18.01 10.22 13.35
N ARG A 361 16.96 10.70 12.65
CA ARG A 361 15.80 11.33 13.30
C ARG A 361 15.04 10.37 14.22
N ILE A 362 14.81 9.15 13.75
CA ILE A 362 14.16 8.10 14.55
C ILE A 362 15.02 7.77 15.78
N GLU A 363 16.32 7.56 15.62
CA GLU A 363 17.23 7.24 16.72
C GLU A 363 17.32 8.38 17.74
N LYS A 364 17.38 9.63 17.28
CA LYS A 364 17.35 10.82 18.14
C LYS A 364 16.06 10.85 18.97
N PHE A 365 14.90 10.66 18.33
CA PHE A 365 13.62 10.61 19.03
C PHE A 365 13.57 9.49 20.09
N LEU A 366 14.04 8.28 19.74
CA LEU A 366 14.10 7.16 20.67
C LEU A 366 15.03 7.40 21.87
N LYS A 367 16.03 8.27 21.74
CA LYS A 367 16.95 8.62 22.84
C LYS A 367 16.43 9.77 23.71
N GLU A 368 15.82 10.78 23.10
CA GLU A 368 15.48 12.05 23.75
C GLU A 368 14.05 12.10 24.31
N ASP A 369 13.08 11.45 23.66
CA ASP A 369 11.69 11.50 24.12
C ASP A 369 11.48 10.64 25.38
N PRO A 370 10.86 11.19 26.45
CA PRO A 370 10.77 10.53 27.76
C PRO A 370 9.92 9.26 27.75
N TYR A 371 9.04 9.07 26.76
CA TYR A 371 8.25 7.85 26.61
C TYR A 371 8.93 6.88 25.66
N ALA A 372 9.48 7.38 24.55
CA ALA A 372 10.14 6.57 23.54
C ALA A 372 11.38 5.84 24.08
N ARG A 373 12.16 6.52 24.92
CA ARG A 373 13.36 5.96 25.57
C ARG A 373 13.06 4.71 26.40
N LYS A 374 11.86 4.60 26.97
CA LYS A 374 11.48 3.44 27.83
C LYS A 374 11.36 2.14 27.05
N HIS A 375 11.03 2.21 25.77
CA HIS A 375 10.90 1.03 24.91
C HIS A 375 12.02 0.91 23.87
N GLY A 376 12.77 1.99 23.60
CA GLY A 376 13.98 1.94 22.79
C GLY A 376 13.75 1.44 21.36
N GLY A 377 12.55 1.63 20.82
CA GLY A 377 12.18 1.14 19.49
C GLY A 377 11.59 -0.27 19.45
N VAL A 378 11.46 -0.96 20.60
CA VAL A 378 10.97 -2.35 20.67
C VAL A 378 9.54 -2.41 21.18
N LEU A 379 8.65 -3.02 20.41
CA LEU A 379 7.24 -3.23 20.78
C LEU A 379 7.02 -4.62 21.37
N TYR A 380 7.40 -5.65 20.61
CA TYR A 380 7.13 -7.03 20.98
C TYR A 380 8.02 -7.45 22.14
N ARG A 381 7.39 -7.94 23.21
CA ARG A 381 8.06 -8.57 24.34
C ARG A 381 7.50 -9.99 24.49
N PRO A 382 8.32 -11.04 24.36
CA PRO A 382 7.87 -12.41 24.57
C PRO A 382 7.23 -12.53 25.95
N ARG A 383 6.04 -13.14 26.03
CA ARG A 383 5.38 -13.44 27.32
C ARG A 383 5.92 -14.72 27.96
N TYR A 384 6.52 -15.60 27.15
CA TYR A 384 7.17 -16.80 27.62
C TYR A 384 8.57 -16.43 28.12
N GLY A 385 8.84 -16.65 29.40
CA GLY A 385 10.21 -16.72 29.92
C GLY A 385 10.95 -17.91 29.29
N GLY A 386 12.28 -17.93 29.41
CA GLY A 386 13.09 -19.04 28.91
C GLY A 386 12.49 -20.38 29.36
N ILE A 387 12.06 -21.18 28.39
CA ILE A 387 11.51 -22.51 28.65
C ILE A 387 12.65 -23.32 29.27
N LYS A 388 12.44 -23.89 30.46
CA LYS A 388 13.41 -24.79 31.07
C LYS A 388 13.60 -25.97 30.10
N PRO A 389 14.81 -26.20 29.58
CA PRO A 389 15.07 -27.37 28.75
C PRO A 389 14.67 -28.64 29.51
N LEU A 390 14.14 -29.63 28.80
CA LEU A 390 13.94 -30.94 29.38
C LEU A 390 15.29 -31.46 29.88
N THR A 391 15.35 -31.88 31.15
CA THR A 391 16.57 -32.40 31.76
C THR A 391 16.93 -33.80 31.24
N SER A 392 16.00 -34.48 30.58
CA SER A 392 16.19 -35.80 29.97
C SER A 392 15.17 -36.02 28.83
N PRO A 393 15.43 -36.96 27.90
CA PRO A 393 14.46 -37.32 26.85
C PRO A 393 13.12 -37.79 27.42
N ILE A 394 12.03 -37.50 26.71
CA ILE A 394 10.71 -38.05 27.05
C ILE A 394 10.71 -39.54 26.69
N ILE A 395 10.66 -40.41 27.70
CA ILE A 395 10.52 -41.85 27.52
C ILE A 395 9.03 -42.19 27.61
N ILE A 396 8.43 -42.61 26.49
CA ILE A 396 7.05 -43.06 26.50
C ILE A 396 7.02 -44.58 26.70
N LYS A 397 6.39 -45.03 27.79
CA LYS A 397 6.24 -46.46 28.13
C LYS A 397 4.76 -46.85 28.08
N ASN A 398 4.47 -48.07 27.63
CA ASN A 398 3.11 -48.65 27.60
C ASN A 398 2.08 -47.83 26.80
N ILE A 399 2.44 -47.36 25.60
CA ILE A 399 1.45 -46.84 24.66
C ILE A 399 0.71 -48.02 24.04
N THR A 400 -0.59 -48.14 24.32
CA THR A 400 -1.51 -48.94 23.51
C THR A 400 -2.34 -48.02 22.62
N LYS A 401 -2.54 -48.41 21.36
CA LYS A 401 -3.48 -47.74 20.44
C LYS A 401 -4.87 -47.72 21.10
N MET A 402 -5.53 -46.56 21.10
CA MET A 402 -6.99 -46.50 21.26
C MET A 402 -7.65 -46.86 19.93
#